data_AF-A0A177AQ27-F1
#
_entry.id   AF-A0A177AQ27-F1
#
_cell.length_a   1.000
_cell.length_b   1.000
_cell.length_c   1.000
_cell.angle_alpha   90.00
_cell.angle_beta   90.00
_cell.angle_gamma   90.00
#
_symmetry.space_group_name_H-M   'P 1'
#
loop_
_entity.id
_entity.type
_entity.pdbx_description
1 polymer ?
#
loop_
_entity_poly.entity_id
_entity_poly.type
_entity_poly.pdbx_seq_one_letter_code
_entity_poly.pdbx_strand_id
1 'polypeptide(L)'
;MVMYGDKSDLMFDFEQYSIPQDMIEFLRISNLEEGTNSYLAFKLMNDKLLNSPSSNDRVVIFMTNTKSSKKTDSVISESDKSKIFGAEIFSVGIGWLYNLDELKAIASIEDDLHVKLINDYSIESAHKYAENVLKIYC
;
A
#
# COMPACT_ATOMS: atom_id res chain seq x y z
N MET A 1 -5.19 -2.83 7.39
CA MET A 1 -5.40 -2.10 6.12
C MET A 1 -5.67 -0.63 6.39
N VAL A 2 -5.01 0.25 5.65
CA VAL A 2 -5.32 1.68 5.60
C VAL A 2 -5.98 1.97 4.25
N MET A 3 -7.14 2.62 4.27
CA MET A 3 -7.81 3.13 3.08
C MET A 3 -7.62 4.64 3.03
N TYR A 4 -7.51 5.22 1.84
CA TYR A 4 -7.25 6.64 1.72
C TYR A 4 -7.89 7.27 0.48
N GLY A 5 -8.25 8.54 0.65
CA GLY A 5 -8.58 9.53 -0.36
C GLY A 5 -7.98 10.86 0.09
N ASP A 6 -8.76 11.92 0.25
CA ASP A 6 -8.31 13.18 0.85
C ASP A 6 -7.97 13.03 2.35
N LYS A 7 -8.66 12.08 2.99
CA LYS A 7 -8.40 11.59 4.35
C LYS A 7 -7.86 10.17 4.30
N SER A 8 -7.51 9.63 5.47
CA SER A 8 -7.06 8.25 5.59
C SER A 8 -7.68 7.64 6.83
N ASP A 9 -8.12 6.40 6.70
CA ASP A 9 -8.84 5.67 7.73
C ASP A 9 -8.20 4.30 7.94
N LEU A 10 -8.02 3.95 9.21
CA LEU A 10 -7.57 2.62 9.61
C LEU A 10 -8.80 1.71 9.59
N MET A 11 -8.91 0.88 8.55
CA MET A 11 -10.01 -0.08 8.41
C MET A 11 -9.88 -1.22 9.41
N PHE A 12 -8.67 -1.73 9.56
CA PHE A 12 -8.32 -2.76 10.55
C PHE A 12 -6.82 -2.84 10.77
N ASP A 13 -6.41 -3.32 11.95
CA ASP A 13 -5.02 -3.62 12.28
C ASP A 13 -4.67 -5.11 12.06
N PHE A 14 -3.53 -5.56 12.58
CA PHE A 14 -3.07 -6.94 12.44
C PHE A 14 -3.81 -7.95 13.34
N GLU A 15 -4.58 -7.48 14.33
CA GLU A 15 -5.23 -8.32 15.35
C GLU A 15 -6.73 -8.45 15.13
N GLN A 16 -7.34 -7.51 14.39
CA GLN A 16 -8.79 -7.43 14.24
C GLN A 16 -9.43 -8.67 13.59
N TYR A 17 -8.75 -9.34 12.65
CA TYR A 17 -9.30 -10.50 11.95
C TYR A 17 -8.35 -11.70 12.02
N SER A 18 -8.88 -12.83 12.50
CA SER A 18 -8.18 -14.13 12.45
C SER A 18 -8.74 -15.07 11.38
N ILE A 19 -9.90 -14.74 10.81
CA ILE A 19 -10.61 -15.53 9.79
C ILE A 19 -10.65 -14.73 8.48
N PRO A 20 -10.10 -15.26 7.36
CA PRO A 20 -10.07 -14.54 6.09
C PRO A 20 -11.45 -14.10 5.57
N GLN A 21 -12.50 -14.90 5.83
CA GLN A 21 -13.86 -14.61 5.37
C GLN A 21 -14.41 -13.31 5.99
N ASP A 22 -14.21 -13.10 7.29
CA ASP A 22 -14.71 -11.91 7.99
C ASP A 22 -14.05 -10.63 7.45
N MET A 23 -12.76 -10.71 7.14
CA MET A 23 -12.02 -9.62 6.49
C MET A 23 -12.60 -9.33 5.10
N ILE A 24 -12.84 -10.36 4.28
CA ILE A 24 -13.40 -10.20 2.93
C ILE A 24 -14.79 -9.56 2.97
N GLU A 25 -15.63 -9.94 3.93
CA GLU A 25 -16.98 -9.37 4.09
C GLU A 25 -16.93 -7.89 4.45
N PHE A 26 -16.03 -7.48 5.35
CA PHE A 26 -15.82 -6.07 5.69
C PHE A 26 -15.41 -5.21 4.47
N LEU A 27 -14.52 -5.74 3.61
CA LEU A 27 -14.06 -5.01 2.43
C LEU A 27 -15.17 -4.75 1.41
N ARG A 28 -16.19 -5.60 1.34
CA ARG A 28 -17.30 -5.44 0.39
C ARG A 28 -18.23 -4.27 0.70
N ILE A 29 -18.25 -3.82 1.96
CA ILE A 29 -19.19 -2.79 2.44
C ILE A 29 -18.53 -1.42 2.69
N SER A 30 -17.21 -1.32 2.49
CA SER A 30 -16.48 -0.08 2.72
C SER A 30 -16.75 0.96 1.63
N ASN A 31 -17.10 2.18 2.03
CA ASN A 31 -17.21 3.31 1.10
C ASN A 31 -15.81 3.79 0.72
N LEU A 32 -15.60 4.10 -0.56
CA LEU A 32 -14.33 4.65 -1.02
C LEU A 32 -14.26 6.14 -0.69
N GLU A 33 -13.12 6.57 -0.15
CA GLU A 33 -12.81 7.97 0.06
C GLU A 33 -12.54 8.68 -1.27
N GLU A 34 -13.05 9.89 -1.45
CA GLU A 34 -12.70 10.75 -2.59
C GLU A 34 -11.33 11.40 -2.37
N GLY A 35 -10.58 11.67 -3.44
CA GLY A 35 -9.26 12.31 -3.38
C GLY A 35 -8.08 11.33 -3.31
N THR A 36 -6.86 11.82 -3.11
CA THR A 36 -5.63 10.97 -3.13
C THR A 36 -4.45 11.54 -2.33
N ASN A 37 -4.53 11.49 -1.02
CA ASN A 37 -3.52 12.00 -0.10
C ASN A 37 -2.66 10.86 0.46
N SER A 38 -1.78 10.31 -0.36
CA SER A 38 -0.91 9.18 0.01
C SER A 38 -0.01 9.49 1.22
N TYR A 39 0.35 10.76 1.42
CA TYR A 39 1.10 11.20 2.60
C TYR A 39 0.36 10.87 3.91
N LEU A 40 -0.94 11.16 4.00
CA LEU A 40 -1.72 10.84 5.20
C LEU A 40 -1.87 9.32 5.39
N ALA A 41 -1.93 8.56 4.29
CA ALA A 41 -2.03 7.11 4.36
C ALA A 41 -0.76 6.51 4.99
N PHE A 42 0.42 6.88 4.47
CA PHE A 42 1.70 6.44 5.05
C PHE A 42 1.87 6.93 6.48
N LYS A 43 1.54 8.20 6.77
CA LYS A 43 1.61 8.72 8.12
C LYS A 43 0.73 7.92 9.09
N LEU A 44 -0.52 7.66 8.73
CA LEU A 44 -1.44 6.89 9.58
C LEU A 44 -0.95 5.46 9.78
N MET A 45 -0.48 4.80 8.72
CA MET A 45 0.12 3.46 8.80
C MET A 45 1.34 3.44 9.71
N ASN A 46 2.24 4.41 9.57
CA ASN A 46 3.42 4.57 10.42
C ASN A 46 3.01 4.75 11.89
N ASP A 47 2.05 5.63 12.16
CA ASP A 47 1.63 5.95 13.53
C ASP A 47 0.89 4.80 14.22
N LYS A 48 0.13 3.98 13.46
CA LYS A 48 -0.78 2.98 14.03
C LYS A 48 -0.33 1.52 13.89
N LEU A 49 0.39 1.19 12.82
CA LEU A 49 0.70 -0.19 12.47
C LEU A 49 2.19 -0.52 12.59
N LEU A 50 3.07 0.39 12.15
CA LEU A 50 4.51 0.11 12.14
C LEU A 50 5.20 0.63 13.41
N ASN A 51 4.99 1.91 13.75
CA ASN A 51 5.34 2.73 14.93
C ASN A 51 6.72 2.59 15.61
N SER A 52 7.50 1.57 15.29
CA SER A 52 8.82 1.24 15.82
C SER A 52 9.47 0.18 14.93
N PRO A 53 10.81 0.08 14.88
CA PRO A 53 11.49 -1.02 14.19
C PRO A 53 11.07 -2.39 14.73
N SER A 54 10.97 -3.40 13.87
CA SER A 54 10.66 -4.78 14.25
C SER A 54 11.59 -5.77 13.57
N SER A 55 11.80 -6.91 14.21
CA SER A 55 12.50 -8.06 13.63
C SER A 55 11.61 -8.96 12.79
N ASN A 56 10.28 -8.77 12.85
CA ASN A 56 9.35 -9.51 12.01
C ASN A 56 9.32 -8.90 10.60
N ASP A 57 9.22 -9.75 9.59
CA ASP A 57 9.01 -9.30 8.22
C ASP A 57 7.72 -8.47 8.13
N ARG A 58 7.84 -7.27 7.58
CA ARG A 58 6.74 -6.33 7.41
C ARG A 58 6.63 -5.98 5.94
N VAL A 59 5.49 -6.27 5.36
CA VAL A 59 5.22 -6.03 3.94
C VAL A 59 4.17 -4.95 3.80
N VAL A 60 4.45 -3.93 2.99
CA VAL A 60 3.50 -2.89 2.62
C VAL A 60 3.23 -3.00 1.13
N ILE A 61 1.98 -3.30 0.78
CA ILE A 61 1.50 -3.21 -0.61
C ILE A 61 0.77 -1.88 -0.76
N PHE A 62 1.44 -0.89 -1.33
CA PHE A 62 0.86 0.41 -1.65
C PHE A 62 0.20 0.36 -3.02
N MET A 63 -1.11 0.56 -3.09
CA MET A 63 -1.87 0.52 -4.34
C MET A 63 -2.48 1.89 -4.64
N THR A 64 -2.33 2.38 -5.86
CA THR A 64 -2.96 3.63 -6.29
C THR A 64 -3.27 3.64 -7.77
N ASN A 65 -4.34 4.35 -8.16
CA ASN A 65 -4.69 4.53 -9.56
C ASN A 65 -4.41 5.93 -10.09
N THR A 66 -3.96 6.86 -9.23
CA THR A 66 -3.63 8.23 -9.62
C THR A 66 -2.50 8.78 -8.74
N LYS A 67 -1.85 9.85 -9.19
CA LYS A 67 -0.80 10.52 -8.41
C LYS A 67 -1.35 11.11 -7.11
N SER A 68 -0.49 11.27 -6.12
CA SER A 68 -0.84 11.95 -4.87
C SER A 68 -1.22 13.43 -5.12
N SER A 69 -2.16 13.95 -4.34
CA SER A 69 -2.51 15.36 -4.25
C SER A 69 -1.50 16.18 -3.45
N LYS A 70 -0.55 15.51 -2.78
CA LYS A 70 0.55 16.13 -2.02
C LYS A 70 1.84 16.12 -2.83
N LYS A 71 2.80 16.94 -2.38
CA LYS A 71 4.14 16.97 -2.95
C LYS A 71 4.80 15.60 -2.78
N THR A 72 5.40 15.12 -3.86
CA THR A 72 6.08 13.82 -3.93
C THR A 72 7.10 13.65 -2.79
N ASP A 73 7.93 14.66 -2.49
CA ASP A 73 8.91 14.60 -1.40
C ASP A 73 8.28 14.32 -0.02
N SER A 74 7.07 14.82 0.24
CA SER A 74 6.39 14.56 1.51
C SER A 74 5.92 13.11 1.59
N VAL A 75 5.45 12.55 0.48
CA VAL A 75 5.04 11.13 0.43
C VAL A 75 6.27 10.23 0.59
N ILE A 76 7.35 10.54 -0.13
CA ILE A 76 8.63 9.82 -0.03
C ILE A 76 9.15 9.83 1.42
N SER A 77 9.11 10.99 2.09
CA SER A 77 9.59 11.09 3.47
C SER A 77 8.83 10.16 4.44
N GLU A 78 7.53 9.91 4.23
CA GLU A 78 6.77 8.99 5.07
C GLU A 78 6.97 7.52 4.65
N SER A 79 7.11 7.23 3.36
CA SER A 79 7.47 5.87 2.93
C SER A 79 8.86 5.47 3.42
N ASP A 80 9.82 6.38 3.44
CA ASP A 80 11.16 6.09 3.95
C ASP A 80 11.15 5.81 5.45
N LYS A 81 10.27 6.46 6.23
CA LYS A 81 10.04 6.09 7.63
C LYS A 81 9.50 4.66 7.76
N SER A 82 8.57 4.25 6.90
CA SER A 82 8.08 2.87 6.89
C SER A 82 9.22 1.88 6.64
N LYS A 83 10.12 2.19 5.69
CA LYS A 83 11.33 1.39 5.41
C LYS A 83 12.26 1.32 6.63
N ILE A 84 12.48 2.45 7.32
CA ILE A 84 13.26 2.51 8.57
C ILE A 84 12.63 1.65 9.67
N PHE A 85 11.30 1.54 9.72
CA PHE A 85 10.60 0.63 10.63
C PHE A 85 10.62 -0.84 10.21
N GLY A 86 11.42 -1.18 9.19
CA GLY A 86 11.64 -2.54 8.72
C GLY A 86 10.62 -3.02 7.69
N ALA A 87 9.84 -2.11 7.08
CA ALA A 87 8.89 -2.50 6.05
C ALA A 87 9.52 -2.57 4.66
N GLU A 88 9.25 -3.65 3.93
CA GLU A 88 9.47 -3.77 2.50
C GLU A 88 8.22 -3.27 1.75
N ILE A 89 8.40 -2.26 0.89
CA ILE A 89 7.31 -1.58 0.21
C ILE A 89 7.27 -2.00 -1.26
N PHE A 90 6.13 -2.54 -1.66
CA PHE A 90 5.76 -2.78 -3.04
C PHE A 90 4.73 -1.72 -3.47
N SER A 91 5.05 -0.95 -4.50
CA SER A 91 4.16 0.06 -5.08
C SER A 91 3.48 -0.47 -6.34
N VAL A 92 2.16 -0.32 -6.40
CA VAL A 92 1.31 -0.85 -7.46
C VAL A 92 0.49 0.28 -8.08
N GLY A 93 0.84 0.65 -9.31
CA GLY A 93 0.09 1.59 -10.13
C GLY A 93 -0.99 0.86 -10.92
N ILE A 94 -2.25 1.25 -10.75
CA ILE A 94 -3.40 0.66 -11.44
C ILE A 94 -3.94 1.65 -12.48
N GLY A 95 -4.14 1.21 -13.72
CA GLY A 95 -4.53 2.07 -14.83
C GLY A 95 -3.37 2.92 -15.35
N TRP A 96 -3.56 4.24 -15.45
CA TRP A 96 -2.64 5.11 -16.20
C TRP A 96 -2.41 6.51 -15.61
N LEU A 97 -3.10 6.89 -14.51
CA LEU A 97 -3.04 8.24 -13.96
C LEU A 97 -2.03 8.39 -12.81
N TYR A 98 -1.35 7.29 -12.43
CA TYR A 98 -0.30 7.31 -11.42
C TYR A 98 0.95 8.05 -11.92
N ASN A 99 1.81 8.43 -10.98
CA ASN A 99 3.13 8.93 -11.29
C ASN A 99 4.17 7.81 -11.09
N LEU A 100 4.78 7.33 -12.17
CA LEU A 100 5.76 6.24 -12.12
C LEU A 100 6.99 6.60 -11.27
N ASP A 101 7.48 7.83 -11.36
CA ASP A 101 8.65 8.26 -10.58
C ASP A 101 8.33 8.30 -9.08
N GLU A 102 7.10 8.67 -8.71
CA GLU A 102 6.63 8.58 -7.32
C GLU A 102 6.56 7.12 -6.84
N LEU A 103 6.02 6.21 -7.66
CA LEU A 103 5.95 4.78 -7.32
C LEU A 103 7.34 4.16 -7.13
N LYS A 104 8.29 4.50 -8.01
CA LYS A 104 9.69 4.05 -7.92
C LYS A 104 10.38 4.56 -6.66
N ALA A 105 10.17 5.83 -6.31
CA ALA A 105 10.77 6.41 -5.11
C ALA A 105 10.17 5.84 -3.81
N ILE A 106 8.88 5.49 -3.83
CA ILE A 106 8.19 4.88 -2.67
C ILE A 106 8.63 3.43 -2.45
N ALA A 107 8.78 2.64 -3.52
CA ALA A 107 9.18 1.24 -3.41
C ALA A 107 10.51 1.05 -2.69
N SER A 108 10.70 -0.10 -2.05
CA SER A 108 11.98 -0.45 -1.40
C SER A 108 13.06 -0.83 -2.42
N ILE A 109 12.67 -1.43 -3.54
CA ILE A 109 13.56 -1.87 -4.62
C ILE A 109 12.96 -1.38 -5.94
N GLU A 110 13.81 -0.92 -6.86
CA GLU A 110 13.38 -0.49 -8.19
C GLU A 110 13.45 -1.66 -9.18
N ASP A 111 12.54 -2.63 -9.03
CA ASP A 111 12.37 -3.75 -9.97
C ASP A 111 10.89 -3.94 -10.38
N ASP A 112 10.65 -4.86 -11.33
CA ASP A 112 9.31 -5.11 -11.91
C ASP A 112 8.32 -5.77 -10.93
N LEU A 113 8.79 -6.24 -9.78
CA LEU A 113 7.96 -6.85 -8.75
C LEU A 113 7.55 -5.82 -7.69
N HIS A 114 8.49 -4.99 -7.25
CA HIS A 114 8.28 -3.93 -6.28
C HIS A 114 7.64 -2.68 -6.86
N VAL A 115 7.81 -2.44 -8.17
CA VAL A 115 7.13 -1.36 -8.90
C VAL A 115 6.24 -1.99 -9.96
N LYS A 116 5.02 -2.36 -9.56
CA LYS A 116 4.10 -3.07 -10.45
C LYS A 116 3.13 -2.13 -11.14
N LEU A 117 3.05 -2.26 -12.46
CA LEU A 117 2.03 -1.58 -13.27
C LEU A 117 0.97 -2.58 -13.70
N ILE A 118 -0.29 -2.32 -13.35
CA ILE A 118 -1.44 -3.13 -13.73
C ILE A 118 -2.36 -2.24 -14.56
N ASN A 119 -2.63 -2.61 -15.80
CA ASN A 119 -3.33 -1.76 -16.76
C ASN A 119 -4.86 -1.91 -16.72
N ASP A 120 -5.37 -2.81 -15.88
CA ASP A 120 -6.78 -3.15 -15.73
C ASP A 120 -7.18 -3.29 -14.25
N TYR A 121 -8.46 -3.54 -13.99
CA TYR A 121 -9.01 -3.77 -12.65
C TYR A 121 -9.46 -5.23 -12.47
N SER A 122 -8.87 -6.16 -13.22
CA SER A 122 -9.27 -7.57 -13.19
C SER A 122 -8.71 -8.28 -11.96
N ILE A 123 -9.50 -9.21 -11.43
CA ILE A 123 -9.08 -10.10 -10.35
C ILE A 123 -7.90 -10.99 -10.81
N GLU A 124 -7.85 -11.36 -12.09
CA GLU A 124 -6.77 -12.19 -12.64
C GLU A 124 -5.41 -11.47 -12.55
N SER A 125 -5.34 -10.21 -12.96
CA SER A 125 -4.12 -9.40 -12.86
C SER A 125 -3.68 -9.22 -11.40
N ALA A 126 -4.63 -8.96 -10.49
CA ALA A 126 -4.35 -8.84 -9.06
C ALA A 126 -3.87 -10.16 -8.45
N HIS A 127 -4.53 -11.28 -8.76
CA HIS A 127 -4.18 -12.61 -8.25
C HIS A 127 -2.79 -13.04 -8.73
N LYS A 128 -2.50 -12.88 -10.04
CA LYS A 128 -1.18 -13.19 -10.60
C LYS A 128 -0.07 -12.39 -9.92
N TYR A 129 -0.33 -11.12 -9.59
CA TYR A 129 0.62 -10.30 -8.87
C TYR A 129 0.82 -10.78 -7.43
N ALA A 130 -0.26 -11.03 -6.70
CA ALA A 130 -0.21 -11.54 -5.33
C ALA A 130 0.60 -12.84 -5.22
N GLU A 131 0.39 -13.79 -6.15
CA GLU A 131 1.15 -15.04 -6.24
C GLU A 131 2.66 -14.82 -6.40
N ASN A 132 3.08 -13.77 -7.11
CA ASN A 132 4.50 -13.48 -7.28
C ASN A 132 5.13 -12.85 -6.03
N VAL A 133 4.39 -12.02 -5.30
CA VAL A 133 4.85 -11.45 -4.03
C VAL A 133 4.95 -12.56 -2.97
N LEU A 134 3.95 -13.43 -2.87
CA LEU A 134 3.93 -14.51 -1.87
C LEU A 134 5.10 -15.48 -2.00
N LYS A 135 5.59 -15.74 -3.23
CA LYS A 135 6.77 -16.60 -3.48
C LYS A 135 8.08 -16.08 -2.87
N ILE A 136 8.14 -14.82 -2.43
CA ILE A 136 9.31 -14.31 -1.70
C ILE A 136 9.30 -14.81 -0.24
N TYR A 137 8.11 -14.97 0.35
CA TYR A 137 7.94 -15.21 1.77
C TYR A 137 7.45 -16.63 2.10
N CYS A 138 7.18 -17.46 1.09
CA CYS A 138 6.71 -18.85 1.20
C CYS A 138 7.57 -19.76 0.31
#